data_AF-A0A9Q7NQP8-F1
#
_entry.id   AF-A0A9Q7NQP8-F1
#
_cell.length_a   1.000
_cell.length_b   1.000
_cell.length_c   1.000
_cell.angle_alpha   90.00
_cell.angle_beta   90.00
_cell.angle_gamma   90.00
#
_symmetry.space_group_name_H-M   'P 1'
#
loop_
_entity.id
_entity.type
_entity.pdbx_description
1 polymer ?
#
loop_
_entity_poly.entity_id
_entity_poly.type
_entity_poly.pdbx_seq_one_letter_code
_entity_poly.pdbx_strand_id
1 'polypeptide(L)' 'MKTLLIIDSGLGQARAYMAKTLLGAAAQKAHLDIIDNPGDAELAIVLGDKIPADSALNGKKVWLGDINRAVA' A
#
# COMPACT_ATOMS: atom_id res chain seq x y z
N MET A 1 -6.13 -2.25 12.47
CA MET A 1 -4.76 -2.77 12.24
C MET A 1 -4.02 -1.73 11.41
N LYS A 2 -2.80 -1.35 11.82
CA LYS A 2 -2.05 -0.28 11.15
C LYS A 2 -1.40 -0.79 9.86
N THR A 3 -1.75 -0.17 8.74
CA THR A 3 -1.35 -0.59 7.40
C THR A 3 -0.64 0.53 6.66
N LEU A 4 0.55 0.26 6.14
CA LEU A 4 1.28 1.17 5.25
C LEU A 4 0.89 0.87 3.80
N LEU A 5 0.57 1.91 3.03
CA LEU A 5 0.34 1.81 1.59
C LEU A 5 1.52 2.41 0.83
N ILE A 6 2.21 1.59 0.04
CA ILE A 6 3.29 2.01 -0.85
C ILE A 6 2.82 1.82 -2.28
N ILE A 7 2.95 2.85 -3.11
CA ILE A 7 2.63 2.80 -4.54
C ILE A 7 3.89 3.14 -5.31
N ASP A 8 4.28 2.26 -6.23
CA ASP A 8 5.44 2.48 -7.08
C ASP A 8 5.25 3.74 -7.93
N SER A 9 6.24 4.63 -7.88
CA SER A 9 6.27 5.88 -8.62
C SER A 9 6.19 5.70 -10.15
N GLY A 10 6.57 4.54 -10.67
CA GLY A 10 6.50 4.19 -12.09
C GLY A 10 5.08 3.95 -12.61
N LEU A 11 4.08 3.83 -11.73
CA LEU A 11 2.69 3.55 -12.10
C LEU A 11 1.92 4.79 -12.58
N GLY A 12 2.53 5.98 -12.47
CA GLY A 12 1.93 7.25 -12.89
C GLY A 12 0.98 7.85 -11.84
N GLN A 13 0.97 9.18 -11.76
CA GLN A 13 0.32 9.91 -10.67
C GLN A 13 -1.20 9.69 -10.60
N ALA A 14 -1.88 9.62 -11.75
CA ALA A 14 -3.33 9.41 -11.79
C ALA A 14 -3.73 8.04 -11.25
N ARG A 15 -3.02 6.97 -11.65
CA ARG A 15 -3.29 5.62 -11.17
C ARG A 15 -2.97 5.49 -9.69
N ALA A 16 -1.86 6.08 -9.25
CA ALA A 16 -1.49 6.10 -7.83
C ALA A 16 -2.56 6.79 -6.97
N TYR A 17 -3.09 7.93 -7.43
CA TYR A 17 -4.18 8.61 -6.75
C TYR A 17 -5.44 7.74 -6.67
N MET A 18 -5.86 7.14 -7.79
CA MET A 18 -7.04 6.27 -7.81
C MET A 18 -6.88 5.07 -6.88
N ALA A 19 -5.73 4.40 -6.92
CA ALA A 19 -5.44 3.27 -6.04
C ALA A 19 -5.45 3.68 -4.57
N LYS A 20 -4.90 4.85 -4.21
CA LYS A 20 -4.97 5.38 -2.84
C LYS A 20 -6.42 5.62 -2.40
N THR A 21 -7.24 6.21 -3.26
CA THR A 21 -8.66 6.48 -2.95
C THR A 21 -9.46 5.19 -2.78
N LEU A 22 -9.33 4.24 -3.70
CA LEU A 22 -10.07 2.98 -3.68
C LEU A 22 -9.63 2.07 -2.52
N LEU A 23 -8.32 1.92 -2.30
CA LEU A 23 -7.80 1.16 -1.18
C LEU A 23 -8.08 1.84 0.17
N GLY A 24 -8.07 3.16 0.23
CA GLY A 24 -8.51 3.90 1.42
C GLY A 24 -9.95 3.58 1.80
N ALA A 25 -10.86 3.59 0.82
CA ALA A 25 -12.26 3.23 1.04
C ALA A 25 -12.43 1.76 1.43
N ALA A 26 -11.69 0.84 0.81
CA ALA A 26 -11.71 -0.58 1.14
C ALA A 26 -11.12 -0.85 2.54
N ALA A 27 -10.03 -0.18 2.89
CA ALA A 27 -9.39 -0.26 4.20
C ALA A 27 -10.33 0.20 5.32
N GLN A 28 -11.06 1.30 5.11
CA GLN A 28 -12.08 1.74 6.07
C GLN A 28 -13.17 0.68 6.29
N LYS A 29 -13.67 0.05 5.21
CA LYS A 29 -14.65 -1.05 5.31
C LYS A 29 -14.09 -2.27 6.04
N ALA A 30 -12.79 -2.52 5.93
CA ALA A 30 -12.09 -3.63 6.56
C ALA A 30 -11.53 -3.29 7.96
N HIS A 31 -11.81 -2.10 8.50
CA HIS A 31 -11.26 -1.61 9.78
C HIS A 31 -9.72 -1.61 9.83
N LEU A 32 -9.11 -1.30 8.69
CA LEU A 32 -7.68 -1.09 8.54
C LEU A 32 -7.38 0.42 8.61
N ASP A 33 -6.39 0.78 9.42
CA ASP A 33 -5.93 2.16 9.56
C ASP A 33 -4.77 2.36 8.60
N ILE A 34 -4.98 3.13 7.52
CA ILE A 34 -3.88 3.48 6.63
C ILE A 34 -3.04 4.58 7.29
N ILE A 35 -1.74 4.31 7.44
CA ILE A 35 -0.78 5.23 8.04
C ILE A 35 0.38 5.49 7.10
N ASP A 36 1.00 6.67 7.24
CA ASP A 36 2.16 7.06 6.45
C ASP A 36 3.50 6.74 7.15
N ASN A 37 3.47 6.36 8.45
CA ASN A 37 4.68 6.00 9.19
C ASN A 37 4.98 4.49 9.04
N PRO A 38 6.06 4.09 8.38
CA PRO A 38 6.41 2.68 8.23
C PRO A 38 6.72 2.01 9.58
N GLY A 39 7.30 2.74 10.55
CA GLY A 39 7.69 2.18 11.84
C GLY A 39 6.52 1.59 12.62
N ASP A 40 5.38 2.28 12.58
CA ASP A 40 4.15 1.91 13.28
C ASP A 40 3.30 0.89 12.51
N ALA A 41 3.66 0.56 11.26
CA ALA A 41 2.85 -0.31 10.42
C ALA A 41 3.05 -1.78 10.78
N GLU A 42 1.95 -2.53 10.84
CA GLU A 42 1.97 -3.98 11.05
C GLU A 42 1.99 -4.74 9.70
N LEU A 43 1.35 -4.14 8.70
CA LEU A 43 1.24 -4.64 7.33
C LEU A 43 1.67 -3.54 6.36
N ALA A 44 2.41 -3.91 5.31
CA ALA A 44 2.68 -3.05 4.17
C ALA A 44 2.06 -3.64 2.90
N ILE A 45 1.24 -2.85 2.23
CA ILE A 45 0.67 -3.15 0.92
C ILE A 45 1.50 -2.38 -0.10
N VAL A 46 2.20 -3.10 -0.96
CA VAL A 46 3.01 -2.54 -2.05
C VAL A 46 2.27 -2.76 -3.36
N LEU A 47 1.93 -1.68 -4.04
CA LEU A 47 1.42 -1.71 -5.40
C LEU A 47 2.56 -1.45 -6.39
N GLY A 48 2.89 -2.44 -7.20
CA GLY A 48 3.98 -2.36 -8.17
C GLY A 48 4.53 -3.73 -8.54
N ASP A 49 5.63 -3.74 -9.29
CA ASP A 49 6.23 -4.99 -9.80
C ASP A 49 7.19 -5.63 -8.80
N LYS A 50 7.69 -4.86 -7.83
CA LYS A 50 8.65 -5.32 -6.82
C LYS A 50 8.41 -4.66 -5.47
N ILE A 51 8.80 -5.36 -4.42
CA ILE A 51 8.87 -4.79 -3.08
C ILE A 51 10.08 -3.83 -3.07
N PRO A 52 9.91 -2.56 -2.64
CA PRO A 52 11.03 -1.64 -2.52
C PRO A 52 12.02 -2.16 -1.48
N ALA A 53 13.32 -1.95 -1.74
CA ALA A 53 14.39 -2.28 -0.81
C ALA A 53 14.45 -1.25 0.33
N ASP A 54 13.40 -1.24 1.16
CA ASP A 54 13.26 -0.36 2.31
C ASP A 54 13.42 -1.17 3.60
N SER A 55 14.44 -0.81 4.40
CA SER A 55 14.71 -1.43 5.69
C SER A 55 13.53 -1.35 6.66
N ALA A 56 12.64 -0.36 6.50
CA ALA A 56 11.46 -0.22 7.32
C ALA A 56 10.43 -1.34 7.09
N LEU A 57 10.53 -2.10 5.99
CA LEU A 57 9.68 -3.25 5.72
C LEU A 57 10.20 -4.55 6.37
N ASN A 58 11.44 -4.55 6.89
CA ASN A 58 12.03 -5.74 7.49
C ASN A 58 11.24 -6.21 8.70
N GLY A 59 10.88 -7.49 8.72
CA GLY A 59 10.11 -8.11 9.80
C GLY A 59 8.61 -7.78 9.81
N LYS A 60 8.11 -6.99 8.84
CA LYS A 60 6.68 -6.70 8.67
C LYS A 60 6.05 -7.67 7.68
N LYS A 61 4.72 -7.81 7.77
CA LYS A 61 3.97 -8.51 6.72
C LYS A 61 3.97 -7.61 5.49
N VAL A 62 4.47 -8.11 4.36
CA VAL A 62 4.48 -7.36 3.10
C VAL A 62 3.65 -8.13 2.09
N TRP A 63 2.68 -7.43 1.50
CA TRP A 63 1.91 -7.93 0.37
C TRP A 63 2.24 -7.12 -0.86
N LEU A 64 2.66 -7.79 -1.94
CA LEU A 64 2.89 -7.19 -3.24
C LEU A 64 1.71 -7.49 -4.14
N GLY A 65 1.18 -6.46 -4.80
CA GLY A 65 0.09 -6.62 -5.75
C GLY A 65 0.19 -5.68 -6.95
N ASP A 66 -0.43 -6.10 -8.04
CA ASP A 66 -0.62 -5.27 -9.22
C ASP A 66 -1.66 -4.17 -8.91
N ILE A 67 -1.33 -2.92 -9.28
CA ILE A 67 -2.25 -1.79 -9.16
C ILE A 67 -3.56 -2.02 -9.90
N ASN A 68 -3.57 -2.78 -11.00
CA ASN A 68 -4.78 -3.12 -11.74
C ASN A 68 -5.81 -3.83 -10.85
N ARG A 69 -5.38 -4.61 -9.85
CA ARG A 69 -6.29 -5.22 -8.87
C ARG A 69 -6.90 -4.22 -7.88
N ALA A 70 -6.29 -3.05 -7.74
CA ALA A 70 -6.77 -1.97 -6.88
C ALA A 70 -7.68 -0.98 -7.62
N VAL A 71 -7.59 -0.89 -8.96
CA VAL A 71 -8.36 0.07 -9.78
C VAL A 71 -9.42 -0.54 -10.69
N ALA A 72 -9.39 -1.85 -10.95
CA ALA A 72 -10.36 -2.54 -11.82
C ALA A 72 -11.62 -3.00 -11.06
#